data_AF-A0A376BBL4-F1
#
_entry.id   AF-A0A376BBL4-F1
#
_cell.length_a   1.000
_cell.length_b   1.000
_cell.length_c   1.000
_cell.angle_alpha   90.00
_cell.angle_beta   90.00
_cell.angle_gamma   90.00
#
_symmetry.space_group_name_H-M   'P 1'
#
loop_
_entity.id
_entity.type
_entity.pdbx_description
1 polymer ?
#
loop_
_entity_poly.entity_id
_entity_poly.type
_entity_poly.pdbx_seq_one_letter_code
_entity_poly.pdbx_strand_id
1 'polypeptide(L)' 'MHLMYTLDNEESGEITKSAHPARFSPDDKYSRQRVTLKKRYGLIPGKK' A
#
# COMPACT_ATOMS: atom_id res chain seq x y z
N MET A 1 4.62 1.75 9.70
CA MET A 1 5.20 1.90 8.34
C MET A 1 6.39 2.82 8.48
N HIS A 2 7.60 2.29 8.34
CA HIS A 2 8.79 3.12 8.26
C HIS A 2 8.92 3.55 6.79
N LEU A 3 8.85 4.85 6.52
CA LEU A 3 9.03 5.41 5.19
C LEU A 3 10.52 5.76 5.09
N MET A 4 11.28 4.97 4.32
CA MET A 4 12.72 5.17 4.12
C MET A 4 12.95 6.14 2.97
N TYR A 5 13.73 7.18 3.20
CA TYR A 5 14.07 8.16 2.17
C TYR A 5 15.40 7.77 1.53
N THR A 6 15.33 7.31 0.29
CA THR A 6 16.48 7.04 -0.56
C THR A 6 16.15 7.41 -2.01
N LEU A 7 17.19 7.64 -2.82
CA LEU A 7 17.08 7.82 -4.26
C LEU A 7 17.48 6.54 -5.03
N ASP A 8 17.98 5.54 -4.33
CA ASP A 8 18.35 4.26 -4.93
C ASP A 8 17.11 3.45 -5.30
N ASN A 9 17.19 2.71 -6.41
CA ASN A 9 16.08 1.91 -6.92
C ASN A 9 15.95 0.53 -6.24
N GLU A 10 17.01 0.09 -5.57
CA GLU A 10 17.10 -1.19 -4.88
C GLU A 10 17.86 -0.99 -3.57
N GLU A 11 17.35 -1.58 -2.50
CA GLU A 11 17.98 -1.57 -1.19
C GLU A 11 17.86 -2.98 -0.59
N SER A 12 18.98 -3.56 -0.15
CA SER A 12 19.01 -4.90 0.46
C SER A 12 18.37 -6.03 -0.38
N GLY A 13 18.42 -5.94 -1.71
CA GLY A 13 17.81 -6.93 -2.61
C GLY A 13 16.30 -6.73 -2.85
N GLU A 14 15.69 -5.68 -2.28
CA GLU A 14 14.29 -5.31 -2.52
C GLU A 14 14.20 -4.01 -3.33
N ILE A 15 13.26 -3.98 -4.28
CA ILE A 15 12.95 -2.77 -5.05
C ILE A 15 12.32 -1.73 -4.11
N THR A 16 12.87 -0.53 -4.14
CA THR A 16 12.42 0.57 -3.27
C THR A 16 11.03 1.08 -3.69
N LYS A 17 10.32 1.66 -2.72
CA LYS A 17 8.96 2.19 -2.89
C LYS A 17 8.93 3.65 -2.47
N SER A 18 7.94 4.38 -2.97
CA SER A 18 7.76 5.78 -2.58
C SER A 18 7.59 5.89 -1.05
N ALA A 19 8.44 6.70 -0.43
CA ALA A 19 8.37 7.05 0.98
C ALA A 19 7.15 7.91 1.34
N HIS A 20 6.23 8.16 0.41
CA HIS A 20 5.05 8.99 0.62
C HIS A 20 3.81 8.09 0.62
N PRO A 21 2.83 8.33 1.52
CA PRO A 21 1.59 7.58 1.50
C PRO A 21 0.83 7.81 0.19
N ALA A 22 0.02 6.83 -0.21
CA ALA A 22 -0.84 6.97 -1.37
C ALA A 22 -1.80 8.16 -1.20
N ARG A 23 -1.90 9.01 -2.24
CA ARG A 23 -2.74 10.21 -2.24
C ARG A 23 -4.22 9.85 -2.08
N PHE A 24 -4.93 10.57 -1.21
CA PHE A 24 -6.38 10.45 -1.10
C PHE A 24 -7.06 10.95 -2.39
N SER A 25 -8.01 10.16 -2.89
CA SER A 25 -8.87 10.51 -4.03
C SER A 25 -10.33 10.30 -3.62
N PRO A 26 -11.19 11.34 -3.63
CA PRO A 26 -12.58 11.21 -3.21
C PRO A 26 -13.38 10.19 -4.03
N ASP A 27 -13.15 10.12 -5.34
CA ASP A 27 -13.85 9.21 -6.25
C ASP A 27 -13.48 7.74 -6.01
N ASP A 28 -12.23 7.48 -5.61
CA ASP A 28 -11.70 6.15 -5.33
C ASP A 28 -12.21 5.04 -6.28
N LYS A 29 -12.02 5.24 -7.59
CA LYS A 29 -12.50 4.38 -8.68
C LYS A 29 -12.20 2.89 -8.49
N TYR A 30 -11.13 2.55 -7.77
CA TYR A 30 -10.68 1.17 -7.52
C TYR A 30 -10.97 0.67 -6.10
N SER A 31 -11.85 1.37 -5.36
CA SER A 31 -12.27 1.02 -3.99
C SER A 31 -12.75 -0.42 -3.88
N ARG A 32 -13.60 -0.87 -4.81
CA ARG A 32 -14.17 -2.23 -4.83
C ARG A 32 -13.06 -3.28 -4.93
N GLN A 33 -12.13 -3.13 -5.87
CA GLN A 33 -11.02 -4.06 -6.08
C GLN A 33 -10.12 -4.10 -4.86
N ARG A 34 -9.79 -2.92 -4.29
CA ARG A 34 -8.96 -2.81 -3.08
C ARG A 34 -9.61 -3.53 -1.89
N VAL A 35 -10.90 -3.31 -1.65
CA VAL A 35 -11.63 -3.97 -0.55
C VAL A 35 -11.73 -5.48 -0.77
N THR A 36 -12.04 -5.93 -1.98
CA THR A 36 -12.12 -7.37 -2.30
C THR A 36 -10.79 -8.07 -2.09
N LEU A 37 -9.67 -7.47 -2.51
CA LEU A 37 -8.33 -7.99 -2.24
C LEU A 37 -8.05 -8.07 -0.74
N LYS A 38 -8.32 -7.01 0.02
CA LYS A 38 -8.14 -7.02 1.47
C LYS A 38 -8.98 -8.10 2.16
N LYS A 39 -10.22 -8.36 1.69
CA LYS A 39 -11.06 -9.45 2.20
C LYS A 39 -10.44 -10.82 1.95
N ARG A 40 -9.98 -11.09 0.71
CA ARG A 40 -9.42 -12.39 0.32
C ARG A 40 -8.20 -12.78 1.15
N TYR A 41 -7.37 -11.81 1.53
CA TYR A 41 -6.15 -12.03 2.31
C TYR A 41 -6.33 -11.78 3.81
N GLY A 42 -7.55 -11.57 4.32
CA GLY A 42 -7.79 -11.32 5.74
C GLY A 42 -7.20 -10.00 6.27
N LEU A 43 -6.90 -9.03 5.39
CA LEU A 43 -6.24 -7.76 5.72
C LEU A 43 -7.24 -6.63 6.09
N ILE A 44 -8.48 -6.97 6.43
CA ILE A 44 -9.45 -5.98 6.92
C ILE A 44 -9.28 -5.83 8.43
N PRO A 45 -8.93 -4.62 8.93
CA PRO A 45 -8.86 -4.37 10.37
C PRO A 45 -10.22 -4.67 11.03
N GLY A 46 -10.21 -5.46 12.10
CA GLY A 46 -11.41 -5.77 12.89
C GLY A 46 -12.23 -6.99 12.45
N LYS A 47 -11.76 -7.77 11.46
CA LYS A 47 -12.29 -9.11 11.19
C LYS A 47 -11.48 -10.13 12.01
N LYS A 48 -12.08 -10.67 13.07
CA LYS A 48 -11.64 -11.93 13.70
C LYS A 48 -12.13 -13.10 12.86
#